data_AF-C3ZDR5-F1
#
_entry.id   AF-C3ZDR5-F1
#
_cell.length_a   1.000
_cell.length_b   1.000
_cell.length_c   1.000
_cell.angle_alpha   90.00
_cell.angle_beta   90.00
_cell.angle_gamma   90.00
#
_symmetry.space_group_name_H-M   'P 1'
#
loop_
_entity.id
_entity.type
_entity.pdbx_description
1 polymer ?
#
loop_
_entity_poly.entity_id
_entity_poly.type
_entity_poly.pdbx_seq_one_letter_code
_entity_poly.pdbx_strand_id
1 'polypeptide(L)'
;MTPSLLLFAALVFPLASASPVKRQATSGLDADGDGLITYAEVSAAMSLHEALTALDRDGDGFIYLPQIIELWGTGDKFYELNTDGDDHLTFREIENGMTLQDFYEQFDFNGDGSLDAAEAYQMNFIYDTLNVPPSADNPLDSNGDGRISRLEVISHMTYDEVLMALDADGSQTLTPEELNILMGAATDQFMNDQDNNDDGEIDYQEAHSHRMSLIRIFGRLDLDNSNYLEAGEDAGILIVWDAILLMGGGSNPNPDGN
;
A
#
# COMPACT_ATOMS: atom_id res chain seq x y z
N MET A 1 31.55 37.54 -71.13
CA MET A 1 32.18 37.89 -69.83
C MET A 1 31.88 36.75 -68.86
N THR A 2 32.86 36.31 -68.08
CA THR A 2 32.69 35.45 -66.89
C THR A 2 32.17 36.29 -65.71
N PRO A 3 31.88 35.74 -64.51
CA PRO A 3 31.83 34.35 -64.04
C PRO A 3 30.35 33.90 -63.85
N SER A 4 29.93 32.92 -63.04
CA SER A 4 30.58 32.03 -62.05
C SER A 4 29.85 30.68 -61.88
N LEU A 5 30.37 29.85 -60.99
CA LEU A 5 29.74 28.64 -60.41
C LEU A 5 29.18 28.97 -59.02
N LEU A 6 28.04 28.39 -58.62
CA LEU A 6 27.74 28.15 -57.21
C LEU A 6 26.94 26.86 -57.04
N LEU A 7 27.58 25.90 -56.39
CA LEU A 7 27.08 24.55 -56.10
C LEU A 7 26.39 24.59 -54.73
N PHE A 8 25.12 24.18 -54.65
CA PHE A 8 24.51 23.77 -53.38
C PHE A 8 23.78 22.43 -53.57
N ALA A 9 24.44 21.36 -53.13
CA ALA A 9 23.83 20.05 -52.99
C ALA A 9 22.98 20.04 -51.71
N ALA A 10 21.65 20.09 -51.85
CA ALA A 10 20.73 19.88 -50.74
C ALA A 10 20.56 18.36 -50.52
N LEU A 11 21.51 17.77 -49.80
CA LEU A 11 21.46 16.39 -49.36
C LEU A 11 20.59 16.34 -48.08
N VAL A 12 19.29 16.03 -48.23
CA VAL A 12 18.33 15.98 -47.11
C VAL A 12 17.69 14.60 -47.02
N PHE A 13 18.40 13.70 -46.35
CA PHE A 13 17.89 12.66 -45.46
C PHE A 13 19.03 12.43 -44.46
N PRO A 14 18.77 12.44 -43.13
CA PRO A 14 18.15 11.25 -42.54
C PRO A 14 17.14 11.47 -41.40
N LEU A 15 16.43 10.37 -41.09
CA LEU A 15 15.98 9.95 -39.76
C LEU A 15 15.30 10.98 -38.84
N ALA A 16 13.96 10.94 -38.84
CA ALA A 16 13.21 10.86 -37.58
C ALA A 16 12.95 9.37 -37.28
N SER A 17 13.98 8.64 -36.83
CA SER A 17 13.70 7.52 -35.93
C SER A 17 13.18 8.15 -34.66
N ALA A 18 11.93 7.85 -34.30
CA ALA A 18 11.48 8.11 -32.95
C ALA A 18 12.34 7.23 -32.04
N SER A 19 13.38 7.82 -31.43
CA SER A 19 14.05 7.19 -30.30
C SER A 19 12.99 6.92 -29.24
N PRO A 20 12.99 5.74 -28.60
CA PRO A 20 12.05 5.47 -27.54
C PRO A 20 12.17 6.60 -26.51
N VAL A 21 11.04 7.22 -26.19
CA VAL A 21 10.94 7.93 -24.92
C VAL A 21 11.30 6.88 -23.89
N LYS A 22 12.40 7.11 -23.15
CA LYS A 22 12.53 6.48 -21.84
C LYS A 22 11.31 6.95 -21.07
N ARG A 23 10.26 6.10 -21.01
CA ARG A 23 9.33 6.11 -19.88
C ARG A 23 10.22 6.14 -18.63
N GLN A 24 9.75 6.79 -17.56
CA GLN A 24 10.40 6.66 -16.26
C GLN A 24 10.61 5.16 -15.98
N ALA A 25 11.70 4.81 -15.30
CA ALA A 25 11.99 3.41 -15.04
C ALA A 25 10.76 2.76 -14.43
N THR A 26 10.21 1.76 -15.12
CA THR A 26 9.13 0.93 -14.63
C THR A 26 9.70 0.05 -13.53
N SER A 27 9.75 0.61 -12.31
CA SER A 27 9.94 -0.12 -11.07
C SER A 27 8.60 -0.68 -10.64
N GLY A 28 8.54 -1.98 -10.34
CA GLY A 28 7.30 -2.68 -9.99
C GLY A 28 6.93 -3.76 -11.01
N LEU A 29 5.67 -4.18 -10.94
CA LEU A 29 5.09 -5.19 -11.82
C LEU A 29 4.71 -4.67 -13.23
N ASP A 30 4.40 -3.38 -13.38
CA ASP A 30 4.02 -2.76 -14.67
C ASP A 30 5.26 -2.66 -15.57
N ALA A 31 5.65 -3.76 -16.20
CA ALA A 31 6.93 -3.88 -16.89
C ALA A 31 6.94 -3.09 -18.20
N ASP A 32 5.78 -2.99 -18.85
CA ASP A 32 5.61 -2.28 -20.11
C ASP A 32 5.33 -0.77 -19.90
N GLY A 33 4.65 -0.40 -18.82
CA GLY A 33 4.37 0.98 -18.42
C GLY A 33 3.06 1.52 -18.99
N ASP A 34 2.01 0.70 -19.07
CA ASP A 34 0.68 1.10 -19.54
C ASP A 34 -0.32 1.43 -18.42
N GLY A 35 0.04 1.13 -17.16
CA GLY A 35 -0.77 1.40 -15.97
C GLY A 35 -1.73 0.28 -15.56
N LEU A 36 -1.66 -0.89 -16.21
CA LEU A 36 -2.37 -2.10 -15.84
C LEU A 36 -1.37 -3.22 -15.53
N ILE A 37 -1.65 -4.05 -14.53
CA ILE A 37 -0.84 -5.24 -14.25
C ILE A 37 -1.46 -6.45 -14.92
N THR A 38 -0.71 -7.16 -15.75
CA THR A 38 -1.15 -8.42 -16.37
C THR A 38 -0.58 -9.66 -15.67
N TYR A 39 -1.27 -10.79 -15.76
CA TYR A 39 -0.73 -12.08 -15.31
C TYR A 39 0.61 -12.44 -15.99
N ALA A 40 0.83 -11.96 -17.22
CA ALA A 40 2.07 -12.20 -17.95
C ALA A 40 3.28 -11.52 -17.30
N GLU A 41 3.07 -10.38 -16.64
CA GLU A 41 4.11 -9.65 -15.91
C GLU A 41 4.30 -10.25 -14.51
N VAL A 42 3.22 -10.54 -13.80
CA VAL A 42 3.25 -11.23 -12.49
C VAL A 42 4.00 -12.55 -12.57
N SER A 43 3.68 -13.41 -13.54
CA SER A 43 4.35 -14.71 -13.72
C SER A 43 5.75 -14.63 -14.33
N ALA A 44 6.17 -13.46 -14.84
CA ALA A 44 7.56 -13.19 -15.20
C ALA A 44 8.38 -12.65 -14.01
N ALA A 45 7.71 -12.05 -13.02
CA ALA A 45 8.29 -11.38 -11.87
C ALA A 45 8.44 -12.30 -10.63
N MET A 46 7.48 -13.18 -10.36
CA MET A 46 7.45 -14.03 -9.16
C MET A 46 6.76 -15.37 -9.38
N SER A 47 6.97 -16.29 -8.45
CA SER A 47 6.19 -17.52 -8.27
C SER A 47 5.18 -17.39 -7.12
N LEU A 48 4.19 -18.29 -7.05
CA LEU A 48 3.26 -18.38 -5.92
C LEU A 48 4.00 -18.57 -4.58
N HIS A 49 5.07 -19.37 -4.57
CA HIS A 49 5.87 -19.61 -3.36
C HIS A 49 6.51 -18.33 -2.80
N GLU A 50 7.06 -17.51 -3.69
CA GLU A 50 7.62 -16.21 -3.33
C GLU A 50 6.51 -15.26 -2.85
N ALA A 51 5.35 -15.23 -3.53
CA ALA A 51 4.20 -14.45 -3.08
C ALA A 51 3.75 -14.82 -1.65
N LEU A 52 3.68 -16.12 -1.33
CA LEU A 52 3.34 -16.59 0.01
C LEU A 52 4.44 -16.25 1.05
N THR A 53 5.70 -16.31 0.66
CA THR A 53 6.83 -15.91 1.52
C THR A 53 6.79 -14.42 1.88
N ALA A 54 6.26 -13.56 1.01
CA ALA A 54 6.06 -12.14 1.29
C ALA A 54 4.85 -11.86 2.21
N LEU A 55 3.86 -12.76 2.25
CA LEU A 55 2.67 -12.64 3.09
C LEU A 55 2.88 -13.21 4.51
N ASP A 56 3.79 -14.17 4.67
CA ASP A 56 4.26 -14.74 5.94
C ASP A 56 5.21 -13.76 6.67
N ARG A 57 4.65 -12.66 7.17
CA ARG A 57 5.39 -11.52 7.74
C ARG A 57 6.16 -11.87 9.02
N ASP A 58 5.62 -12.75 9.86
CA ASP A 58 6.25 -13.22 11.09
C ASP A 58 7.12 -14.47 10.89
N GLY A 59 7.08 -15.09 9.70
CA GLY A 59 7.98 -16.16 9.27
C GLY A 59 7.72 -17.47 10.01
N ASP A 60 6.48 -17.71 10.43
CA ASP A 60 6.08 -18.92 11.15
C ASP A 60 5.67 -20.06 10.19
N GLY A 61 5.46 -19.74 8.91
CA GLY A 61 5.10 -20.66 7.83
C GLY A 61 3.59 -20.84 7.63
N PHE A 62 2.77 -20.04 8.29
CA PHE A 62 1.32 -20.17 8.33
C PHE A 62 0.60 -18.87 7.90
N ILE A 63 -0.54 -19.04 7.24
CA ILE A 63 -1.45 -17.92 6.90
C ILE A 63 -2.80 -18.18 7.58
N TYR A 64 -3.21 -17.27 8.45
CA TYR A 64 -4.44 -17.36 9.23
C TYR A 64 -5.64 -16.69 8.53
N LEU A 65 -6.86 -17.07 8.93
CA LEU A 65 -8.11 -16.52 8.38
C LEU A 65 -8.17 -14.98 8.34
N PRO A 66 -7.72 -14.21 9.36
CA PRO A 66 -7.69 -12.75 9.28
C PRO A 66 -6.81 -12.22 8.14
N GLN A 67 -5.64 -12.81 7.88
CA GLN A 67 -4.75 -12.41 6.78
C GLN A 67 -5.38 -12.69 5.41
N ILE A 68 -6.13 -13.79 5.26
CA ILE A 68 -6.88 -14.06 4.02
C ILE A 68 -8.02 -13.04 3.80
N ILE A 69 -8.72 -12.66 4.86
CA ILE A 69 -9.75 -11.60 4.81
C ILE A 69 -9.12 -10.22 4.51
N GLU A 70 -7.91 -9.95 5.01
CA GLU A 70 -7.14 -8.75 4.69
C GLU A 70 -6.70 -8.72 3.22
N LEU A 71 -6.28 -9.86 2.67
CA LEU A 71 -5.79 -10.01 1.30
C LEU A 71 -6.92 -9.89 0.26
N TRP A 72 -8.02 -10.62 0.43
CA TRP A 72 -9.10 -10.76 -0.57
C TRP A 72 -10.47 -10.24 -0.11
N GLY A 73 -10.56 -9.56 1.04
CA GLY A 73 -11.81 -9.04 1.61
C GLY A 73 -12.79 -10.10 2.13
N THR A 74 -12.51 -11.39 1.93
CA THR A 74 -13.40 -12.52 2.30
C THR A 74 -12.60 -13.72 2.81
N GLY A 75 -13.25 -14.58 3.59
CA GLY A 75 -12.65 -15.79 4.15
C GLY A 75 -12.87 -17.05 3.33
N ASP A 76 -13.58 -16.98 2.19
CA ASP A 76 -14.06 -18.17 1.48
C ASP A 76 -12.91 -19.07 0.99
N LYS A 77 -11.84 -18.45 0.48
CA LYS A 77 -10.62 -19.16 0.06
C LYS A 77 -9.86 -19.82 1.22
N PHE A 78 -9.94 -19.28 2.43
CA PHE A 78 -9.34 -19.94 3.60
C PHE A 78 -9.99 -21.30 3.84
N TYR A 79 -11.32 -21.37 3.81
CA TYR A 79 -12.07 -22.62 4.00
C TYR A 79 -11.99 -23.58 2.80
N GLU A 80 -11.69 -23.09 1.60
CA GLU A 80 -11.42 -23.92 0.42
C GLU A 80 -10.05 -24.60 0.49
N LEU A 81 -9.05 -23.89 1.00
CA LEU A 81 -7.64 -24.33 1.03
C LEU A 81 -7.25 -25.06 2.33
N ASN A 82 -7.94 -24.84 3.45
CA ASN A 82 -7.66 -25.53 4.72
C ASN A 82 -8.19 -26.97 4.65
N THR A 83 -7.30 -27.92 4.34
CA THR A 83 -7.70 -29.29 3.96
C THR A 83 -7.71 -30.28 5.12
N ASP A 84 -6.94 -30.03 6.20
CA ASP A 84 -6.91 -30.89 7.38
C ASP A 84 -7.63 -30.31 8.61
N GLY A 85 -8.01 -29.03 8.57
CA GLY A 85 -8.97 -28.41 9.50
C GLY A 85 -8.35 -27.85 10.77
N ASP A 86 -7.09 -27.39 10.73
CA ASP A 86 -6.32 -26.98 11.91
C ASP A 86 -6.20 -25.45 12.13
N ASP A 87 -7.19 -24.71 11.62
CA ASP A 87 -7.39 -23.26 11.77
C ASP A 87 -6.24 -22.36 11.24
N HIS A 88 -5.36 -22.88 10.38
CA HIS A 88 -4.42 -22.10 9.57
C HIS A 88 -4.28 -22.65 8.14
N LEU A 89 -3.43 -22.04 7.30
CA LEU A 89 -3.02 -22.57 6.01
C LEU A 89 -1.52 -22.74 5.99
N THR A 90 -1.05 -23.92 5.58
CA THR A 90 0.36 -24.11 5.20
C THR A 90 0.57 -23.68 3.74
N PHE A 91 1.79 -23.23 3.38
CA PHE A 91 2.12 -22.91 1.98
C PHE A 91 1.80 -24.08 1.04
N ARG A 92 2.06 -25.31 1.50
CA ARG A 92 1.81 -26.55 0.75
C ARG A 92 0.32 -26.77 0.46
N GLU A 93 -0.59 -26.35 1.32
CA GLU A 93 -2.03 -26.45 1.05
C GLU A 93 -2.46 -25.45 -0.02
N ILE A 94 -1.98 -24.21 0.09
CA ILE A 94 -2.21 -23.17 -0.90
C ILE A 94 -1.67 -23.61 -2.27
N GLU A 95 -0.42 -24.04 -2.36
CA GLU A 95 0.23 -24.55 -3.58
C GLU A 95 -0.41 -25.82 -4.17
N ASN A 96 -1.12 -26.62 -3.37
CA ASN A 96 -1.88 -27.77 -3.87
C ASN A 96 -3.29 -27.41 -4.33
N GLY A 97 -3.88 -26.37 -3.73
CA GLY A 97 -5.26 -25.94 -4.00
C GLY A 97 -5.37 -24.86 -5.09
N MET A 98 -4.31 -24.08 -5.34
CA MET A 98 -4.32 -22.98 -6.30
C MET A 98 -2.96 -22.76 -6.99
N THR A 99 -2.99 -22.16 -8.18
CA THR A 99 -1.81 -21.69 -8.92
C THR A 99 -1.61 -20.19 -8.74
N LEU A 100 -0.46 -19.67 -9.22
CA LEU A 100 -0.24 -18.22 -9.28
C LEU A 100 -1.30 -17.50 -10.15
N GLN A 101 -1.86 -18.17 -11.16
CA GLN A 101 -2.92 -17.60 -11.98
C GLN A 101 -4.22 -17.50 -11.18
N ASP A 102 -4.62 -18.57 -10.47
CA ASP A 102 -5.80 -18.53 -9.61
C ASP A 102 -5.67 -17.48 -8.50
N PHE A 103 -4.44 -17.24 -8.01
CA PHE A 103 -4.10 -16.22 -7.02
C PHE A 103 -4.25 -14.80 -7.57
N TYR A 104 -3.70 -14.55 -8.76
CA TYR A 104 -3.89 -13.31 -9.52
C TYR A 104 -5.37 -13.03 -9.80
N GLU A 105 -6.12 -14.04 -10.24
CA GLU A 105 -7.56 -13.94 -10.53
C GLU A 105 -8.43 -13.66 -9.30
N GLN A 106 -7.91 -13.71 -8.07
CA GLN A 106 -8.64 -13.23 -6.88
C GLN A 106 -8.63 -11.70 -6.74
N PHE A 107 -7.73 -11.00 -7.45
CA PHE A 107 -7.63 -9.54 -7.44
C PHE A 107 -8.32 -8.88 -8.65
N ASP A 108 -8.49 -9.61 -9.75
CA ASP A 108 -9.25 -9.17 -10.94
C ASP A 108 -10.76 -9.20 -10.63
N PHE A 109 -11.22 -8.23 -9.84
CA PHE A 109 -12.61 -8.14 -9.38
C PHE A 109 -13.58 -7.83 -10.52
N ASN A 110 -13.12 -7.10 -11.53
CA ASN A 110 -13.93 -6.70 -12.67
C ASN A 110 -13.98 -7.78 -13.79
N GLY A 111 -12.97 -8.65 -13.86
CA GLY A 111 -12.88 -9.79 -14.77
C GLY A 111 -12.43 -9.45 -16.19
N ASP A 112 -11.67 -8.36 -16.39
CA ASP A 112 -11.18 -7.95 -17.72
C ASP A 112 -9.83 -8.56 -18.12
N GLY A 113 -9.15 -9.23 -17.19
CA GLY A 113 -7.87 -9.90 -17.39
C GLY A 113 -6.65 -9.05 -17.03
N SER A 114 -6.85 -7.80 -16.61
CA SER A 114 -5.85 -6.89 -16.05
C SER A 114 -6.24 -6.50 -14.63
N LEU A 115 -5.26 -6.09 -13.82
CA LEU A 115 -5.52 -5.40 -12.56
C LEU A 115 -5.31 -3.90 -12.79
N ASP A 116 -6.34 -3.09 -12.51
CA ASP A 116 -6.16 -1.64 -12.41
C ASP A 116 -5.38 -1.24 -11.13
N ALA A 117 -5.15 0.06 -10.89
CA ALA A 117 -4.39 0.50 -9.72
C ALA A 117 -5.02 0.08 -8.36
N ALA A 118 -6.35 -0.10 -8.29
CA ALA A 118 -7.03 -0.53 -7.08
C ALA A 118 -7.01 -2.05 -6.90
N GLU A 119 -7.04 -2.81 -7.99
CA GLU A 119 -6.93 -4.27 -8.01
C GLU A 119 -5.47 -4.73 -7.81
N ALA A 120 -4.51 -4.05 -8.43
CA ALA A 120 -3.08 -4.37 -8.40
C ALA A 120 -2.41 -4.11 -7.04
N TYR A 121 -3.07 -3.36 -6.17
CA TYR A 121 -2.57 -2.88 -4.89
C TYR A 121 -1.85 -3.97 -4.06
N GLN A 122 -2.51 -5.12 -3.86
CA GLN A 122 -1.97 -6.25 -3.10
C GLN A 122 -0.79 -6.94 -3.82
N MET A 123 -0.86 -7.05 -5.15
CA MET A 123 0.16 -7.68 -5.98
C MET A 123 1.46 -6.87 -6.00
N ASN A 124 1.36 -5.54 -6.06
CA ASN A 124 2.51 -4.65 -5.97
C ASN A 124 3.20 -4.79 -4.60
N PHE A 125 2.46 -4.66 -3.48
CA PHE A 125 3.05 -4.87 -2.14
C PHE A 125 3.84 -6.18 -2.03
N ILE A 126 3.29 -7.29 -2.56
CA ILE A 126 3.97 -8.59 -2.60
C ILE A 126 5.25 -8.53 -3.44
N TYR A 127 5.20 -7.94 -4.64
CA TYR A 127 6.37 -7.77 -5.50
C TYR A 127 7.46 -6.94 -4.84
N ASP A 128 7.09 -5.82 -4.23
CA ASP A 128 8.04 -4.88 -3.65
C ASP A 128 8.69 -5.46 -2.39
N THR A 129 7.93 -6.18 -1.55
CA THR A 129 8.44 -6.96 -0.40
C THR A 129 9.51 -8.00 -0.83
N LEU A 130 9.43 -8.53 -2.05
CA LEU A 130 10.38 -9.51 -2.59
C LEU A 130 11.61 -8.86 -3.24
N ASN A 131 11.44 -7.71 -3.89
CA ASN A 131 12.43 -7.15 -4.82
C ASN A 131 13.14 -5.90 -4.31
N VAL A 132 12.54 -5.18 -3.35
CA VAL A 132 13.10 -3.93 -2.81
C VAL A 132 13.60 -4.21 -1.38
N PRO A 133 14.88 -3.91 -1.07
CA PRO A 133 15.40 -4.14 0.27
C PRO A 133 14.73 -3.17 1.25
N PRO A 134 14.33 -3.63 2.45
CA PRO A 134 13.55 -2.78 3.35
C PRO A 134 14.23 -1.45 3.66
N SER A 135 13.45 -0.37 3.63
CA SER A 135 13.92 0.94 4.06
C SER A 135 14.33 0.86 5.52
N ALA A 136 15.62 1.04 5.79
CA ALA A 136 16.14 1.01 7.17
C ALA A 136 15.67 2.21 8.00
N ASP A 137 15.12 3.24 7.34
CA ASP A 137 14.84 4.55 7.92
C ASP A 137 13.34 4.82 8.13
N ASN A 138 12.42 4.08 7.48
CA ASN A 138 10.97 4.21 7.67
C ASN A 138 10.26 2.84 7.65
N PRO A 139 9.81 2.30 8.80
CA PRO A 139 9.08 1.04 8.85
C PRO A 139 7.73 1.05 8.11
N LEU A 140 7.06 2.20 7.93
CA LEU A 140 5.80 2.27 7.19
C LEU A 140 5.98 2.30 5.66
N ASP A 141 7.19 2.54 5.18
CA ASP A 141 7.65 2.35 3.80
C ASP A 141 8.62 1.15 3.86
N SER A 142 8.08 0.01 4.31
CA SER A 142 8.83 -1.22 4.58
C SER A 142 9.44 -1.79 3.31
N ASN A 143 8.88 -1.49 2.15
CA ASN A 143 9.47 -1.85 0.86
C ASN A 143 10.47 -0.78 0.35
N GLY A 144 10.36 0.49 0.73
CA GLY A 144 11.24 1.55 0.21
C GLY A 144 10.86 2.06 -1.19
N ASP A 145 9.61 1.87 -1.61
CA ASP A 145 9.09 2.38 -2.89
C ASP A 145 8.78 3.90 -2.84
N GLY A 146 8.73 4.48 -1.64
CA GLY A 146 8.49 5.90 -1.39
C GLY A 146 7.01 6.27 -1.24
N ARG A 147 6.14 5.27 -1.06
CA ARG A 147 4.70 5.38 -0.80
C ARG A 147 4.37 4.53 0.42
N ILE A 148 3.27 4.84 1.09
CA ILE A 148 2.82 4.03 2.24
C ILE A 148 1.56 3.27 1.84
N SER A 149 1.68 1.95 1.74
CA SER A 149 0.57 1.09 1.36
C SER A 149 -0.30 0.74 2.58
N ARG A 150 -1.61 0.50 2.38
CA ARG A 150 -2.55 0.07 3.45
C ARG A 150 -2.04 -1.12 4.27
N LEU A 151 -1.44 -2.09 3.60
CA LEU A 151 -0.82 -3.29 4.15
C LEU A 151 0.32 -2.98 5.12
N GLU A 152 1.15 -1.97 4.83
CA GLU A 152 2.25 -1.57 5.72
C GLU A 152 1.72 -0.88 6.97
N VAL A 153 0.72 -0.01 6.81
CA VAL A 153 0.04 0.64 7.93
C VAL A 153 -0.56 -0.40 8.89
N ILE A 154 -1.28 -1.40 8.38
CA ILE A 154 -1.89 -2.44 9.24
C ILE A 154 -0.92 -3.55 9.68
N SER A 155 0.27 -3.66 9.07
CA SER A 155 1.31 -4.59 9.54
C SER A 155 2.10 -4.06 10.74
N HIS A 156 2.19 -2.73 10.88
CA HIS A 156 2.98 -2.08 11.94
C HIS A 156 2.14 -1.39 13.01
N MET A 157 0.87 -1.07 12.74
CA MET A 157 0.01 -0.32 13.65
C MET A 157 -1.36 -0.99 13.81
N THR A 158 -1.93 -0.91 15.01
CA THR A 158 -3.35 -1.18 15.26
C THR A 158 -4.16 0.12 15.34
N TYR A 159 -5.48 0.02 15.18
CA TYR A 159 -6.35 1.20 15.31
C TYR A 159 -6.32 1.80 16.73
N ASP A 160 -6.25 0.96 17.76
CA ASP A 160 -6.19 1.41 19.15
C ASP A 160 -4.86 2.13 19.47
N GLU A 161 -3.74 1.70 18.88
CA GLU A 161 -2.47 2.43 19.02
C GLU A 161 -2.50 3.80 18.34
N VAL A 162 -3.20 3.94 17.22
CA VAL A 162 -3.46 5.25 16.58
C VAL A 162 -4.28 6.16 17.50
N LEU A 163 -5.33 5.66 18.14
CA LEU A 163 -6.13 6.44 19.09
C LEU A 163 -5.29 6.88 20.30
N MET A 164 -4.53 5.96 20.90
CA MET A 164 -3.63 6.27 22.03
C MET A 164 -2.49 7.23 21.68
N ALA A 165 -2.05 7.25 20.42
CA ALA A 165 -0.99 8.15 19.94
C ALA A 165 -1.50 9.57 19.66
N LEU A 166 -2.79 9.72 19.38
CA LEU A 166 -3.45 11.02 19.19
C LEU A 166 -3.91 11.65 20.51
N ASP A 167 -4.37 10.82 21.47
CA ASP A 167 -4.75 11.21 22.83
C ASP A 167 -3.50 11.61 23.65
N ALA A 168 -3.06 12.85 23.45
CA ALA A 168 -1.76 13.32 23.94
C ALA A 168 -1.78 13.68 25.43
N ASP A 169 -2.96 13.93 26.00
CA ASP A 169 -3.14 14.21 27.42
C ASP A 169 -3.66 13.02 28.26
N GLY A 170 -4.07 11.92 27.60
CA GLY A 170 -4.53 10.67 28.23
C GLY A 170 -5.96 10.74 28.76
N SER A 171 -6.80 11.57 28.14
CA SER A 171 -8.20 11.82 28.53
C SER A 171 -9.17 10.72 28.09
N GLN A 172 -8.79 9.88 27.12
CA GLN A 172 -9.66 8.93 26.40
C GLN A 172 -10.74 9.59 25.53
N THR A 173 -10.58 10.88 25.26
CA THR A 173 -11.28 11.61 24.20
C THR A 173 -10.26 12.19 23.23
N LEU A 174 -10.69 12.50 22.01
CA LEU A 174 -9.85 13.11 20.99
C LEU A 174 -10.42 14.47 20.61
N THR A 175 -9.62 15.52 20.84
CA THR A 175 -9.97 16.88 20.43
C THR A 175 -9.78 17.08 18.93
N PRO A 176 -10.44 18.09 18.31
CA PRO A 176 -10.16 18.48 16.93
C PRO A 176 -8.68 18.82 16.68
N GLU A 177 -8.01 19.43 17.66
CA GLU A 177 -6.57 19.74 17.60
C GLU A 177 -5.69 18.49 17.49
N GLU A 178 -6.01 17.43 18.24
CA GLU A 178 -5.29 16.14 18.19
C GLU A 178 -5.57 15.40 16.90
N LEU A 179 -6.84 15.28 16.51
CA LEU A 179 -7.25 14.63 15.25
C LEU A 179 -6.64 15.31 14.01
N ASN A 180 -6.45 16.62 14.06
CA ASN A 180 -5.82 17.38 12.98
C ASN A 180 -4.34 17.00 12.73
N ILE A 181 -3.66 16.32 13.66
CA ILE A 181 -2.33 15.74 13.41
C ILE A 181 -2.40 14.66 12.34
N LEU A 182 -3.41 13.78 12.39
CA LEU A 182 -3.59 12.69 11.44
C LEU A 182 -4.41 13.12 10.21
N MET A 183 -5.55 13.78 10.45
CA MET A 183 -6.58 14.03 9.42
C MET A 183 -6.38 15.33 8.64
N GLY A 184 -5.65 16.31 9.21
CA GLY A 184 -5.47 17.63 8.61
C GLY A 184 -6.79 18.24 8.13
N ALA A 185 -6.93 18.43 6.80
CA ALA A 185 -8.14 19.00 6.20
C ALA A 185 -9.41 18.13 6.34
N ALA A 186 -9.27 16.84 6.63
CA ALA A 186 -10.40 15.92 6.84
C ALA A 186 -10.98 15.97 8.27
N THR A 187 -10.33 16.68 9.21
CA THR A 187 -10.71 16.70 10.63
C THR A 187 -12.16 17.09 10.87
N ASP A 188 -12.61 18.22 10.30
CA ASP A 188 -14.00 18.68 10.45
C ASP A 188 -14.99 17.60 9.98
N GLN A 189 -14.71 16.92 8.87
CA GLN A 189 -15.59 15.86 8.38
C GLN A 189 -15.55 14.63 9.28
N PHE A 190 -14.37 14.24 9.78
CA PHE A 190 -14.23 13.12 10.70
C PHE A 190 -14.97 13.36 12.03
N MET A 191 -14.89 14.58 12.59
CA MET A 191 -15.69 15.00 13.74
C MET A 191 -17.19 14.82 13.47
N ASN A 192 -17.72 15.44 12.40
CA ASN A 192 -19.15 15.33 12.05
C ASN A 192 -19.62 13.89 11.76
N ASP A 193 -18.71 12.99 11.37
CA ASP A 193 -19.01 11.58 11.09
C ASP A 193 -18.98 10.69 12.36
N GLN A 194 -18.36 11.14 13.46
CA GLN A 194 -17.98 10.28 14.60
C GLN A 194 -18.38 10.82 15.98
N ASP A 195 -18.37 12.14 16.21
CA ASP A 195 -19.01 12.75 17.39
C ASP A 195 -20.52 12.49 17.27
N ASN A 196 -21.01 11.48 18.00
CA ASN A 196 -22.41 11.04 17.91
C ASN A 196 -23.30 11.79 18.91
N ASN A 197 -22.70 12.59 19.79
CA ASN A 197 -23.35 13.20 20.94
C ASN A 197 -23.37 14.75 20.90
N ASP A 198 -22.65 15.33 19.94
CA ASP A 198 -22.46 16.77 19.67
C ASP A 198 -21.77 17.52 20.84
N ASP A 199 -20.82 16.90 21.56
CA ASP A 199 -20.05 17.57 22.63
C ASP A 199 -18.75 18.24 22.16
N GLY A 200 -18.28 17.93 20.95
CA GLY A 200 -17.10 18.53 20.32
C GLY A 200 -15.79 17.77 20.53
N GLU A 201 -15.82 16.61 21.17
CA GLU A 201 -14.73 15.65 21.26
C GLU A 201 -15.17 14.30 20.64
N ILE A 202 -14.25 13.35 20.46
CA ILE A 202 -14.59 11.97 20.09
C ILE A 202 -14.10 11.05 21.20
N ASP A 203 -15.01 10.41 21.95
CA ASP A 203 -14.60 9.36 22.91
C ASP A 203 -14.16 8.07 22.19
N TYR A 204 -13.42 7.18 22.85
CA TYR A 204 -12.96 5.94 22.19
C TYR A 204 -14.11 5.00 21.75
N GLN A 205 -15.30 5.07 22.36
CA GLN A 205 -16.47 4.31 21.93
C GLN A 205 -17.07 4.90 20.63
N GLU A 206 -17.04 6.22 20.49
CA GLU A 206 -17.39 6.97 19.29
C GLU A 206 -16.36 6.78 18.17
N ALA A 207 -15.07 6.75 18.49
CA ALA A 207 -14.01 6.39 17.55
C ALA A 207 -14.19 4.97 17.01
N HIS A 208 -14.71 4.01 17.78
CA HIS A 208 -15.06 2.66 17.30
C HIS A 208 -16.49 2.57 16.70
N SER A 209 -17.25 3.66 16.70
CA SER A 209 -18.61 3.69 16.14
C SER A 209 -18.61 3.51 14.62
N HIS A 210 -19.78 3.22 14.05
CA HIS A 210 -19.97 3.02 12.60
C HIS A 210 -19.07 1.95 11.94
N ARG A 211 -18.38 1.12 12.75
CA ARG A 211 -17.30 0.18 12.35
C ARG A 211 -16.07 0.90 11.77
N MET A 212 -15.63 1.99 12.39
CA MET A 212 -14.33 2.57 12.06
C MET A 212 -13.20 1.56 12.32
N SER A 213 -12.12 1.70 11.58
CA SER A 213 -10.92 0.88 11.69
C SER A 213 -9.76 1.55 10.97
N LEU A 214 -8.53 1.11 11.21
CA LEU A 214 -7.33 1.64 10.56
C LEU A 214 -7.40 1.59 9.02
N ILE A 215 -8.04 0.57 8.44
CA ILE A 215 -8.31 0.47 6.99
C ILE A 215 -9.21 1.62 6.49
N ARG A 216 -10.18 2.06 7.30
CA ARG A 216 -11.06 3.20 6.96
C ARG A 216 -10.42 4.56 7.23
N ILE A 217 -9.52 4.63 8.20
CA ILE A 217 -8.65 5.80 8.39
C ILE A 217 -7.78 5.97 7.16
N PHE A 218 -7.09 4.91 6.72
CA PHE A 218 -6.30 4.91 5.49
C PHE A 218 -7.10 5.43 4.28
N GLY A 219 -8.28 4.87 4.02
CA GLY A 219 -9.16 5.30 2.93
C GLY A 219 -9.81 6.68 3.10
N ARG A 220 -9.52 7.43 4.19
CA ARG A 220 -9.83 8.86 4.33
C ARG A 220 -8.62 9.76 4.09
N LEU A 221 -7.41 9.21 4.24
CA LEU A 221 -6.14 9.91 4.01
C LEU A 221 -5.71 9.80 2.54
N ASP A 222 -6.00 8.66 1.90
CA ASP A 222 -5.89 8.43 0.46
C ASP A 222 -6.94 9.27 -0.29
N LEU A 223 -6.54 10.45 -0.79
CA LEU A 223 -7.45 11.43 -1.40
C LEU A 223 -7.70 11.15 -2.87
N ASP A 224 -6.76 10.52 -3.56
CA ASP A 224 -6.87 10.18 -4.99
C ASP A 224 -7.40 8.76 -5.27
N ASN A 225 -7.52 7.93 -4.23
CA ASN A 225 -7.96 6.52 -4.26
C ASN A 225 -6.96 5.59 -4.99
N SER A 226 -5.67 5.93 -4.93
CA SER A 226 -4.59 5.08 -5.46
C SER A 226 -4.34 3.82 -4.61
N ASN A 227 -4.89 3.74 -3.40
CA ASN A 227 -4.58 2.76 -2.34
C ASN A 227 -3.16 2.89 -1.74
N TYR A 228 -2.47 3.98 -2.04
CA TYR A 228 -1.24 4.40 -1.41
C TYR A 228 -1.47 5.75 -0.72
N LEU A 229 -0.69 6.04 0.31
CA LEU A 229 -0.52 7.41 0.80
C LEU A 229 0.79 7.93 0.21
N GLU A 230 0.69 8.96 -0.61
CA GLU A 230 1.86 9.63 -1.18
C GLU A 230 1.67 11.15 -1.26
N ALA A 231 2.70 11.86 -1.73
CA ALA A 231 2.64 13.29 -2.02
C ALA A 231 2.15 14.22 -0.87
N GLY A 232 2.23 13.78 0.39
CA GLY A 232 1.80 14.51 1.58
C GLY A 232 0.56 13.96 2.29
N GLU A 233 -0.11 12.94 1.74
CA GLU A 233 -1.18 12.17 2.42
C GLU A 233 -0.63 11.33 3.57
N ASP A 234 0.63 10.90 3.43
CA ASP A 234 1.44 10.14 4.37
C ASP A 234 1.87 10.95 5.62
N ALA A 235 1.85 12.28 5.54
CA ALA A 235 2.43 13.14 6.57
C ALA A 235 1.79 12.96 7.96
N GLY A 236 0.47 12.73 8.01
CA GLY A 236 -0.25 12.52 9.27
C GLY A 236 0.02 11.15 9.90
N ILE A 237 0.03 10.08 9.09
CA ILE A 237 0.23 8.71 9.59
C ILE A 237 1.67 8.52 10.10
N LEU A 238 2.66 9.15 9.46
CA LEU A 238 4.06 9.14 9.90
C LEU A 238 4.26 9.78 11.27
N ILE A 239 3.61 10.92 11.55
CA ILE A 239 3.70 11.58 12.87
C ILE A 239 3.07 10.70 13.97
N VAL A 240 1.95 10.05 13.66
CA VAL A 240 1.30 9.10 14.59
C VAL A 240 2.18 7.88 14.84
N TRP A 241 2.87 7.37 13.82
CA TRP A 241 3.81 6.25 13.96
C TRP A 241 4.99 6.57 14.87
N ASP A 242 5.61 7.74 14.71
CA ASP A 242 6.67 8.22 15.60
C ASP A 242 6.19 8.28 17.07
N ALA A 243 4.94 8.73 17.30
CA ALA A 243 4.34 8.73 18.63
C ALA A 243 4.12 7.32 19.20
N ILE A 244 3.66 6.36 18.39
CA ILE A 244 3.53 4.93 18.79
C ILE A 244 4.90 4.36 19.21
N LEU A 245 5.95 4.59 18.42
CA LEU A 245 7.30 4.12 18.74
C LEU A 245 7.82 4.70 20.06
N LEU A 246 7.56 5.97 20.32
CA LEU A 246 7.92 6.64 21.57
C LEU A 246 7.17 6.07 22.79
N MET A 247 5.89 5.72 22.64
CA MET A 247 5.10 5.05 23.69
C MET A 247 5.54 3.60 23.93
N GLY A 248 5.87 2.87 22.86
CA GLY A 248 6.32 1.47 22.91
C GLY A 248 7.75 1.27 23.45
N GLY A 249 8.51 2.34 23.65
CA GLY A 249 9.90 2.28 24.12
C GLY A 249 10.92 1.96 23.02
N GLY A 250 10.55 2.13 21.75
CA GLY A 250 11.45 2.04 20.60
C GLY A 250 12.32 3.29 20.49
N SER A 251 13.63 3.13 20.41
CA SER A 251 14.53 4.26 20.19
C SER A 251 14.42 4.78 18.75
N ASN A 252 13.90 6.00 18.58
CA ASN A 252 14.05 6.78 17.35
C ASN A 252 15.54 6.74 16.91
N PRO A 253 15.87 6.22 15.71
CA PRO A 253 17.25 6.09 15.26
C PRO A 253 17.89 7.43 14.84
N ASN A 254 17.13 8.52 14.70
CA ASN A 254 17.65 9.83 14.35
C ASN A 254 16.95 11.02 15.07
N PRO A 255 17.47 11.46 16.24
CA PRO A 255 17.01 12.68 16.89
C PRO A 255 17.58 13.99 16.29
N ASP A 256 18.54 13.92 15.35
CA ASP A 256 19.34 15.08 14.90
C ASP A 256 19.29 15.30 13.37
N GLY A 257 18.12 15.69 12.85
CA GLY A 257 17.98 16.22 11.49
C GLY A 257 18.39 17.69 11.38
N ASN A 258 19.63 17.98 10.96
CA ASN A 258 20.13 19.34 10.67
C ASN A 258 21.10 19.37 9.46
#